data_AF-A0A0A3XQ12-F1
#
_entry.id   AF-A0A0A3XQ12-F1
#
_cell.length_a   1.000
_cell.length_b   1.000
_cell.length_c   1.000
_cell.angle_alpha   90.00
_cell.angle_beta   90.00
_cell.angle_gamma   90.00
#
_symmetry.space_group_name_H-M   'P 1'
#
loop_
_entity.id
_entity.type
_entity.pdbx_description
1 polymer ?
#
loop_
_entity_poly.entity_id
_entity_poly.type
_entity_poly.pdbx_seq_one_letter_code
_entity_poly.pdbx_strand_id
1 'polypeptide(L)'
;MTIDEYAVWAASIAKVDEHPSNERLSYLGLGLAGESGEVADHIKKLLRDDWLDKAGLVDELGDVIYYWACLCAATGQQPSELLKASAAKIKRRLSEAASR
;
A
#
# COMPACT_ATOMS: atom_id res chain seq x y z
N MET A 1 7.05 13.86 -8.07
CA MET A 1 7.46 12.51 -8.47
C MET A 1 6.24 11.75 -8.94
N THR A 2 6.39 10.84 -9.90
CA THR A 2 5.38 9.85 -10.27
C THR A 2 5.35 8.71 -9.24
N ILE A 3 4.31 7.87 -9.24
CA ILE A 3 4.24 6.70 -8.35
C ILE A 3 5.34 5.66 -8.66
N ASP A 4 5.75 5.58 -9.93
CA ASP A 4 6.83 4.68 -10.35
C ASP A 4 8.18 5.22 -9.87
N GLU A 5 8.42 6.53 -9.99
CA GLU A 5 9.60 7.19 -9.42
C GLU A 5 9.66 7.02 -7.90
N TYR A 6 8.51 7.15 -7.21
CA TYR A 6 8.41 6.93 -5.78
C TYR A 6 8.80 5.50 -5.40
N ALA A 7 8.29 4.49 -6.11
CA ALA A 7 8.61 3.10 -5.81
C ALA A 7 10.08 2.77 -6.06
N VAL A 8 10.69 3.30 -7.12
CA VAL A 8 12.14 3.17 -7.36
C VAL A 8 12.93 3.78 -6.22
N TRP A 9 12.56 4.98 -5.77
CA TRP A 9 13.20 5.63 -4.63
C TRP A 9 13.02 4.82 -3.34
N ALA A 10 11.78 4.41 -3.01
CA ALA A 10 11.47 3.64 -1.81
C ALA A 10 12.23 2.31 -1.77
N ALA A 11 12.27 1.59 -2.90
CA ALA A 11 13.02 0.34 -3.02
C ALA A 11 14.53 0.52 -2.78
N SER A 12 15.09 1.66 -3.22
CA SER A 12 16.50 1.99 -2.97
C SER A 12 16.80 2.19 -1.47
N ILE A 13 15.87 2.78 -0.73
CA ILE A 13 15.98 2.97 0.73
C ILE A 13 15.82 1.63 1.46
N ALA A 14 14.82 0.84 1.06
CA ALA A 14 14.56 -0.49 1.61
C ALA A 14 15.61 -1.54 1.21
N LYS A 15 16.51 -1.21 0.26
CA LYS A 15 17.52 -2.11 -0.32
C LYS A 15 16.89 -3.41 -0.82
N VAL A 16 15.82 -3.27 -1.60
CA VAL A 16 15.09 -4.38 -2.22
C VAL A 16 15.27 -4.33 -3.73
N ASP A 17 15.53 -5.50 -4.32
CA ASP A 17 15.60 -5.71 -5.76
C ASP A 17 14.42 -6.59 -6.22
N GLU A 18 14.43 -6.98 -7.49
CA GLU A 18 13.32 -7.72 -8.12
C GLU A 18 13.17 -9.17 -7.59
N HIS A 19 14.09 -9.69 -6.78
CA HIS A 19 14.01 -11.08 -6.29
C HIS A 19 14.57 -11.18 -4.88
N PRO A 20 13.90 -10.56 -3.89
CA PRO A 20 14.45 -10.50 -2.54
C PRO A 20 14.41 -11.86 -1.84
N SER A 21 15.21 -11.99 -0.78
CA SER A 21 15.12 -13.15 0.10
C SER A 21 13.73 -13.28 0.74
N ASN A 22 13.33 -14.49 1.12
CA ASN A 22 12.09 -14.74 1.86
C ASN A 22 12.01 -13.91 3.14
N GLU A 23 13.14 -13.68 3.81
CA GLU A 23 13.21 -12.84 5.01
C GLU A 23 12.89 -11.38 4.69
N ARG A 24 13.46 -10.84 3.60
CA ARG A 24 13.17 -9.47 3.16
C ARG A 24 11.72 -9.32 2.71
N LEU A 25 11.19 -10.29 1.95
CA LEU A 25 9.79 -10.28 1.54
C LEU A 25 8.85 -10.34 2.75
N SER A 26 9.18 -11.19 3.73
CA SER A 26 8.45 -11.27 5.01
C SER A 26 8.49 -9.96 5.77
N TYR A 27 9.67 -9.33 5.87
CA TYR A 27 9.84 -8.03 6.52
C TYR A 27 8.94 -6.95 5.88
N LEU A 28 8.93 -6.86 4.55
CA LEU A 28 8.09 -5.88 3.84
C LEU A 28 6.60 -6.17 3.99
N GLY A 29 6.20 -7.44 3.93
CA GLY A 29 4.80 -7.85 4.12
C GLY A 29 4.30 -7.60 5.55
N LEU A 30 5.13 -7.86 6.55
CA LEU A 30 4.82 -7.57 7.95
C LEU A 30 4.77 -6.07 8.21
N GLY A 31 5.67 -5.29 7.61
CA GLY A 31 5.62 -3.82 7.66
C GLY A 31 4.29 -3.30 7.11
N LEU A 32 3.91 -3.68 5.88
CA LEU A 32 2.62 -3.29 5.29
C LEU A 32 1.42 -3.61 6.22
N ALA A 33 1.43 -4.80 6.82
CA ALA A 33 0.38 -5.22 7.75
C ALA A 33 0.36 -4.40 9.04
N GLY A 34 1.54 -4.04 9.58
CA GLY A 34 1.70 -3.17 10.74
C GLY A 34 1.07 -1.80 10.51
N GLU A 35 1.50 -1.11 9.45
CA GLU A 35 1.01 0.24 9.14
C GLU A 35 -0.48 0.26 8.80
N SER A 36 -0.97 -0.80 8.14
CA SER A 36 -2.42 -0.97 7.92
C SER A 36 -3.18 -1.13 9.24
N GLY A 37 -2.56 -1.76 10.24
CA GLY A 37 -3.08 -1.87 11.60
C GLY A 37 -3.10 -0.53 12.32
N GLU A 38 -2.08 0.31 12.14
CA GLU A 38 -2.00 1.66 12.71
C GLU A 38 -3.09 2.57 12.12
N VAL A 39 -3.30 2.52 10.80
CA VAL A 39 -4.43 3.16 10.11
C VAL A 39 -5.77 2.74 10.74
N ALA A 40 -5.97 1.44 10.97
CA ALA A 40 -7.18 0.92 11.60
C ALA A 40 -7.33 1.43 13.04
N ASP A 41 -6.23 1.55 13.78
CA ASP A 41 -6.21 2.04 15.14
C ASP A 41 -6.56 3.53 15.25
N HIS A 42 -6.12 4.37 14.32
CA HIS A 42 -6.55 5.76 14.21
C HIS A 42 -8.06 5.88 13.96
N ILE A 43 -8.60 5.08 13.04
CA ILE A 43 -10.05 5.06 12.74
C ILE A 43 -10.86 4.52 13.95
N LYS A 44 -10.35 3.49 14.63
CA LYS A 44 -10.96 2.96 15.86
C LYS A 44 -11.02 4.01 16.97
N LYS A 45 -9.94 4.79 17.15
CA LYS A 45 -9.89 5.88 18.13
C LYS A 45 -10.95 6.95 17.87
N LEU A 46 -11.23 7.29 16.60
CA LEU A 46 -12.34 8.19 16.26
C LEU A 46 -13.68 7.71 16.84
N LEU A 47 -13.97 6.41 16.79
CA LEU A 47 -15.23 5.88 17.34
C LEU A 47 -15.32 5.98 18.87
N ARG A 48 -14.17 5.96 19.56
CA ARG A 48 -14.09 6.04 21.02
C ARG A 48 -14.08 7.49 21.51
N ASP A 49 -13.36 8.34 20.81
CA ASP A 49 -12.98 9.68 21.27
C ASP A 49 -13.78 10.81 20.57
N ASP A 50 -14.65 10.47 19.59
CA ASP A 50 -15.39 11.39 18.70
C ASP A 50 -14.49 12.45 18.03
N TRP A 51 -13.20 12.13 17.92
CA TRP A 51 -12.16 12.97 17.37
C TRP A 51 -11.19 12.12 16.56
N LEU A 52 -10.87 12.59 15.35
CA LEU A 52 -9.91 11.95 14.47
C LEU A 52 -8.60 12.71 14.48
N ASP A 53 -7.53 12.04 14.90
CA ASP A 53 -6.17 12.47 14.62
C ASP A 53 -5.88 12.30 13.13
N LYS A 54 -6.21 13.33 12.36
CA LYS A 54 -6.01 13.33 10.90
C LYS A 54 -4.54 13.35 10.52
N ALA A 55 -3.68 13.98 11.33
CA ALA A 55 -2.26 14.05 11.03
C ALA A 55 -1.63 12.67 11.16
N GLY A 56 -1.83 12.01 12.31
CA GLY A 56 -1.36 10.64 12.51
C GLY A 56 -1.93 9.67 11.46
N LEU A 57 -3.23 9.75 11.16
CA LEU A 57 -3.81 8.90 10.10
C LEU A 57 -3.14 9.10 8.73
N VAL A 58 -2.78 10.34 8.36
CA VAL A 58 -2.12 10.62 7.08
C VAL A 58 -0.68 10.10 7.09
N ASP A 59 0.02 10.19 8.21
CA ASP A 59 1.36 9.63 8.37
C ASP A 59 1.35 8.11 8.15
N GLU A 60 0.43 7.39 8.82
CA GLU A 60 0.29 5.94 8.67
C GLU A 60 -0.12 5.52 7.24
N LEU A 61 -0.96 6.31 6.57
CA LEU A 61 -1.28 6.09 5.16
C LEU A 61 -0.04 6.24 4.25
N GLY A 62 0.89 7.12 4.63
CA GLY A 62 2.19 7.26 3.99
C GLY A 62 3.06 6.01 4.17
N ASP A 63 3.10 5.46 5.38
CA ASP A 63 3.90 4.27 5.65
C ASP A 63 3.32 3.01 4.98
N VAL A 64 1.99 2.92 4.89
CA VAL A 64 1.31 1.91 4.05
C VAL A 64 1.77 2.01 2.59
N ILE A 65 1.80 3.21 2.00
CA ILE A 65 2.19 3.35 0.59
C ILE A 65 3.68 3.07 0.38
N TYR A 66 4.52 3.35 1.38
CA TYR A 66 5.95 3.01 1.34
C TYR A 66 6.16 1.50 1.23
N TYR A 67 5.55 0.71 2.13
CA TYR A 67 5.68 -0.75 2.08
C TYR A 67 5.01 -1.36 0.86
N TRP A 68 3.86 -0.84 0.43
CA TRP A 68 3.20 -1.29 -0.80
C TRP A 68 4.08 -1.05 -2.03
N ALA A 69 4.73 0.11 -2.12
CA ALA A 69 5.63 0.43 -3.23
C ALA A 69 6.88 -0.46 -3.22
N CYS A 70 7.48 -0.72 -2.04
CA CYS A 70 8.58 -1.67 -1.90
C CYS A 70 8.18 -3.09 -2.31
N LEU A 71 6.95 -3.53 -1.99
CA LEU A 71 6.43 -4.83 -2.39
C LEU A 71 6.17 -4.92 -3.91
N CYS A 72 5.77 -3.82 -4.56
CA CYS A 72 5.70 -3.77 -6.02
C CYS A 72 7.08 -4.03 -6.63
N ALA A 73 8.12 -3.33 -6.15
CA ALA A 73 9.50 -3.54 -6.60
C ALA A 73 9.99 -4.98 -6.33
N ALA A 74 9.74 -5.50 -5.12
CA ALA A 74 10.06 -6.86 -4.70
C ALA A 74 9.43 -7.97 -5.55
N THR A 75 8.37 -7.65 -6.31
CA THR A 75 7.62 -8.58 -7.15
C THR A 75 7.72 -8.26 -8.65
N GLY A 76 8.64 -7.36 -9.02
CA GLY A 76 8.85 -6.94 -10.40
C GLY A 76 7.66 -6.20 -11.02
N GLN A 77 6.77 -5.64 -10.19
CA GLN A 77 5.58 -4.95 -10.65
C GLN A 77 5.82 -3.44 -10.72
N GLN A 78 5.47 -2.85 -11.86
CA GLN A 78 5.39 -1.40 -12.00
C GLN A 78 4.09 -0.89 -11.34
N PRO A 79 4.16 0.03 -10.36
CA PRO A 79 2.98 0.52 -9.65
C PRO A 79 1.88 1.07 -10.56
N SER A 80 2.24 1.87 -11.57
CA SER A 80 1.27 2.46 -12.49
C SER A 80 0.50 1.40 -13.30
N GLU A 81 1.16 0.34 -13.75
CA GLU A 81 0.52 -0.78 -14.45
C GLU A 81 -0.36 -1.62 -13.52
N LEU A 82 0.10 -1.88 -12.29
CA LEU A 82 -0.69 -2.57 -11.27
C LEU A 82 -1.98 -1.80 -10.97
N LEU A 83 -1.89 -0.47 -10.80
CA LEU A 83 -3.06 0.39 -10.57
C LEU A 83 -4.02 0.39 -11.77
N LYS A 84 -3.52 0.43 -13.01
CA LYS A 84 -4.35 0.29 -14.22
C LYS A 84 -5.11 -1.04 -14.23
N ALA A 85 -4.43 -2.15 -13.95
CA ALA A 85 -5.03 -3.48 -13.89
C ALA A 85 -6.08 -3.58 -12.77
N SER A 86 -5.78 -3.02 -11.60
CA SER A 86 -6.71 -2.95 -10.46
C SER A 86 -7.98 -2.16 -10.83
N ALA A 87 -7.83 -0.98 -11.45
CA ALA A 87 -8.96 -0.17 -11.89
C ALA A 87 -9.84 -0.89 -12.92
N ALA A 88 -9.24 -1.58 -13.90
CA ALA A 88 -9.96 -2.37 -14.88
C ALA A 88 -10.78 -3.51 -14.20
N LYS A 89 -10.19 -4.19 -13.22
CA LYS A 89 -10.85 -5.24 -12.43
C LYS A 89 -12.05 -4.71 -11.65
N ILE A 90 -11.93 -3.53 -11.04
CA ILE A 90 -13.03 -2.88 -10.31
C ILE A 90 -14.16 -2.50 -11.26
N LYS A 91 -13.85 -1.86 -12.40
CA LYS A 91 -14.84 -1.48 -13.43
C LYS A 91 -15.63 -2.68 -13.94
N ARG A 92 -14.95 -3.80 -14.21
CA ARG A 92 -15.60 -5.04 -14.61
C ARG A 92 -16.60 -5.53 -13.56
N ARG A 93 -16.19 -5.58 -12.28
CA ARG A 93 -17.07 -6.00 -11.17
C ARG A 93 -18.31 -5.13 -11.04
N LEU A 94 -18.18 -3.83 -11.24
CA LEU A 94 -19.31 -2.90 -11.21
C LEU A 94 -20.29 -3.17 -12.36
N SER A 95 -19.79 -3.43 -13.57
CA SER A 95 -20.65 -3.75 -14.72
C SER A 95 -21.40 -5.08 -14.55
N GLU A 96 -20.76 -6.09 -13.97
CA GLU A 96 -21.38 -7.39 -13.67
C GLU A 96 -22.47 -7.27 -12.60
N ALA A 97 -22.24 -6.44 -11.57
CA ALA A 97 -23.23 -6.19 -10.52
C ALA A 97 -24.46 -5.42 -11.02
N ALA A 98 -24.27 -4.46 -11.94
CA ALA A 98 -25.36 -3.70 -12.53
C ALA A 98 -26.21 -4.51 -13.53
N SER A 99 -25.71 -5.67 -13.98
CA SER A 99 -26.40 -6.57 -14.90
C SER A 99 -27.17 -7.70 -14.19
N ARG A 100 -27.22 -7.69 -12.85
CA ARG A 100 -27.98 -8.61 -12.00
C ARG A 100 -29.24 -7.93 -11.49
#